data_AF-A0A0L6ZEL5-F1
#
_entry.id   AF-A0A0L6ZEL5-F1
#
_cell.length_a   1.000
_cell.length_b   1.000
_cell.length_c   1.000
_cell.angle_alpha   90.00
_cell.angle_beta   90.00
_cell.angle_gamma   90.00
#
_symmetry.space_group_name_H-M   'P 1'
#
loop_
_entity.id
_entity.type
_entity.pdbx_description
1 polymer ?
#
loop_
_entity_poly.entity_id
_entity_poly.type
_entity_poly.pdbx_seq_one_letter_code
_entity_poly.pdbx_strand_id
1 'polypeptide(L)'
;MKLNLKKKIKINMIISKREKIMLIILGIAIIFLGYYKLIYSKQSVKVNQLKAQKEEYNTKLQGLQANITLNKKLNQDLKIENAKVLEVSKDFFPSILEEKIIVIMDEMINKNNIICDSIGISDVSIETVAEEKAQEQKKTSLIEEMVKKYMELMKGSIPTESSSTINKTQNTSKDAAKEQTSLEAKKITLTLNFRGTHEDVMSFIDEITGFYKRIIINNINLSAYGEGLSGSMVLDFYAVPKLEEEDIDYNKWQYDGNYGKDNMFKDNSGSLSGNIITGSLTQNNTVAQEAKKEEEYDFTMSVRPTSSDLPTVMVGKEGDSNSYVFADNQGIENVDFYLSEINGQYYFKYNTSKDFYPKDSKGAGVAFNPKGDNINLKVFSRWRNSDKDMSGVNIRVYNKTNKNFNIYIEDDDKERNRVSVTKGEGNINITRN
;
A
#
# COMPACT_ATOMS: atom_id res chain seq x y z
N MET A 1 -28.55 99.46 -58.80
CA MET A 1 -29.56 98.62 -58.13
C MET A 1 -28.85 97.75 -57.08
N LYS A 2 -28.84 98.18 -55.81
CA LYS A 2 -28.28 97.39 -54.69
C LYS A 2 -29.28 97.42 -53.54
N LEU A 3 -29.87 96.27 -53.25
CA LEU A 3 -30.64 95.98 -52.06
C LEU A 3 -30.02 94.70 -51.48
N ASN A 4 -29.53 94.70 -50.23
CA ASN A 4 -30.21 93.96 -49.18
C ASN A 4 -29.53 94.07 -47.80
N LEU A 5 -30.40 94.01 -46.80
CA LEU A 5 -30.26 94.28 -45.38
C LEU A 5 -29.24 93.39 -44.63
N LYS A 6 -28.51 94.00 -43.68
CA LYS A 6 -28.10 93.33 -42.43
C LYS A 6 -28.71 94.05 -41.23
N LYS A 7 -29.91 93.63 -40.83
CA LYS A 7 -30.54 94.04 -39.57
C LYS A 7 -29.99 93.14 -38.46
N LYS A 8 -29.02 93.63 -37.67
CA LYS A 8 -28.60 92.96 -36.42
C LYS A 8 -29.72 93.15 -35.40
N ILE A 9 -30.46 92.09 -35.10
CA ILE A 9 -31.40 92.07 -33.97
C ILE A 9 -30.57 92.03 -32.69
N LYS A 10 -30.50 93.16 -31.97
CA LYS A 10 -30.01 93.24 -30.59
C LYS A 10 -31.23 93.06 -29.68
N ILE A 11 -31.42 91.86 -29.15
CA ILE A 11 -32.43 91.61 -28.11
C ILE A 11 -31.82 92.06 -26.78
N ASN A 12 -32.22 93.22 -26.29
CA ASN A 12 -31.92 93.64 -24.91
C ASN A 12 -33.03 93.11 -24.00
N MET A 13 -32.76 92.00 -23.31
CA MET A 13 -33.67 91.42 -22.32
C MET A 13 -33.39 92.06 -20.95
N ILE A 14 -34.36 92.76 -20.37
CA ILE A 14 -34.24 93.37 -19.04
C ILE A 14 -34.52 92.26 -18.01
N ILE A 15 -33.45 91.70 -17.45
CA ILE A 15 -33.49 90.59 -16.48
C ILE A 15 -33.24 91.12 -15.06
N SER A 16 -34.05 90.68 -14.10
CA SER A 16 -33.86 91.00 -12.68
C SER A 16 -32.61 90.31 -12.10
N LYS A 17 -31.95 90.92 -11.11
CA LYS A 17 -30.77 90.32 -10.42
C LYS A 17 -31.05 88.89 -9.91
N ARG A 18 -32.29 88.61 -9.48
CA ARG A 18 -32.72 87.28 -9.01
C ARG A 18 -32.87 86.27 -10.15
N GLU A 19 -33.39 86.68 -11.30
CA GLU A 19 -33.54 85.82 -12.48
C GLU A 19 -32.18 85.47 -13.10
N LYS A 20 -31.24 86.40 -13.06
CA LYS A 20 -29.85 86.14 -13.49
C LYS A 20 -29.18 85.06 -12.65
N ILE A 21 -29.41 85.07 -11.33
CA ILE A 21 -28.88 84.05 -10.40
C ILE A 21 -29.57 82.69 -10.64
N MET A 22 -30.89 82.67 -10.83
CA MET A 22 -31.65 81.45 -11.17
C MET A 22 -31.19 80.82 -12.49
N LEU A 23 -30.92 81.61 -13.52
CA LEU A 23 -30.40 81.12 -14.81
C LEU A 23 -28.99 80.52 -14.69
N ILE A 24 -28.13 81.09 -13.85
CA ILE A 24 -26.79 80.54 -13.59
C ILE A 24 -26.89 79.20 -12.85
N ILE A 25 -27.74 79.11 -11.82
CA ILE A 25 -27.98 77.87 -11.08
C ILE A 25 -28.55 76.79 -12.01
N LEU A 26 -29.49 77.14 -12.89
CA LEU A 26 -30.07 76.23 -13.87
C LEU A 26 -29.02 75.74 -14.87
N GLY A 27 -28.15 76.63 -15.36
CA GLY A 27 -27.03 76.26 -16.24
C GLY A 27 -26.07 75.26 -15.58
N ILE A 28 -25.73 75.47 -14.31
CA ILE A 28 -24.89 74.55 -13.53
C ILE A 28 -25.60 73.20 -13.34
N ALA A 29 -26.90 73.19 -13.03
CA ALA A 29 -27.67 71.95 -12.87
C ALA A 29 -27.72 71.12 -14.17
N ILE A 30 -27.84 71.77 -15.33
CA ILE A 30 -27.81 71.11 -16.65
C ILE A 30 -26.42 70.50 -16.92
N ILE A 31 -25.33 71.18 -16.54
CA ILE A 31 -23.96 70.65 -16.66
C ILE A 31 -23.79 69.42 -15.77
N PHE A 32 -24.27 69.45 -14.52
CA PHE A 32 -24.24 68.29 -13.63
C PHE A 32 -25.06 67.11 -14.15
N LEU A 33 -26.26 67.35 -14.66
CA LEU A 33 -27.10 66.32 -15.29
C LEU A 33 -26.45 65.73 -16.54
N GLY A 34 -25.83 66.56 -17.38
CA GLY A 34 -25.07 66.15 -18.56
C GLY A 34 -23.87 65.28 -18.18
N TYR A 35 -23.10 65.71 -17.17
CA TYR A 35 -21.97 64.95 -16.64
C TYR A 35 -22.41 63.59 -16.06
N TYR A 36 -23.46 63.60 -15.23
CA TYR A 36 -24.00 62.39 -14.62
C TYR A 36 -24.48 61.39 -15.68
N LYS A 37 -25.22 61.86 -16.69
CA LYS A 37 -25.81 61.00 -17.71
C LYS A 37 -24.77 60.49 -18.73
N LEU A 38 -23.86 61.34 -19.19
CA LEU A 38 -22.93 60.99 -20.29
C LEU A 38 -21.62 60.39 -19.82
N ILE A 39 -21.05 60.88 -18.72
CA ILE A 39 -19.72 60.47 -18.24
C ILE A 39 -19.84 59.47 -17.10
N TYR A 40 -20.53 59.84 -16.01
CA TYR A 40 -20.59 59.01 -14.81
C TYR A 40 -21.33 57.69 -15.06
N SER A 41 -22.49 57.71 -15.73
CA SER A 41 -23.25 56.47 -16.00
C SER A 41 -22.44 55.45 -16.81
N LYS A 42 -21.75 55.89 -17.89
CA LYS A 42 -20.93 55.02 -18.74
C LYS A 42 -19.72 54.46 -18.00
N GLN A 43 -19.04 55.29 -17.21
CA GLN A 43 -17.88 54.85 -16.43
C GLN A 43 -18.29 53.89 -15.31
N SER A 44 -19.40 54.16 -14.60
CA SER A 44 -19.93 53.29 -13.54
C SER A 44 -20.31 51.90 -14.07
N VAL A 45 -20.97 51.82 -15.24
CA VAL A 45 -21.26 50.54 -15.90
C VAL A 45 -19.97 49.78 -16.22
N LYS A 46 -18.95 50.44 -16.78
CA LYS A 46 -17.69 49.79 -17.12
C LYS A 46 -16.91 49.32 -15.88
N VAL A 47 -16.93 50.09 -14.79
CA VAL A 47 -16.33 49.71 -13.51
C VAL A 47 -17.06 48.51 -12.91
N ASN A 48 -18.39 48.49 -12.94
CA ASN A 48 -19.18 47.36 -12.45
C ASN A 48 -18.97 46.10 -13.29
N GLN A 49 -18.85 46.22 -14.61
CA GLN A 49 -18.50 45.11 -15.50
C GLN A 49 -17.09 44.56 -15.20
N LEU A 50 -16.09 45.43 -15.06
CA LEU A 50 -14.73 45.02 -14.69
C LEU A 50 -14.68 44.36 -13.31
N LYS A 51 -15.49 44.87 -12.35
CA LYS A 51 -15.63 44.28 -11.02
C LYS A 51 -16.26 42.88 -11.08
N ALA A 52 -17.31 42.70 -11.87
CA ALA A 52 -17.95 41.41 -12.09
C ALA A 52 -17.00 40.41 -12.77
N GLN A 53 -16.24 40.86 -13.79
CA GLN A 53 -15.21 40.03 -14.43
C GLN A 53 -14.12 39.61 -13.44
N LYS A 54 -13.63 40.53 -12.59
CA LYS A 54 -12.65 40.21 -11.56
C LYS A 54 -13.17 39.15 -10.59
N GLU A 55 -14.43 39.26 -10.17
CA GLU A 55 -15.07 38.28 -9.30
C GLU A 55 -15.20 36.91 -9.99
N GLU A 56 -15.60 36.88 -11.26
CA GLU A 56 -15.65 35.66 -12.07
C GLU A 56 -14.27 34.99 -12.19
N TYR A 57 -13.21 35.76 -12.50
CA TYR A 57 -11.85 35.23 -12.57
C TYR A 57 -11.35 34.71 -11.21
N ASN A 58 -11.68 35.40 -10.11
CA ASN A 58 -11.34 34.92 -8.76
C ASN A 58 -12.04 33.59 -8.44
N THR A 59 -13.33 33.45 -8.76
CA THR A 59 -14.08 32.21 -8.58
C THR A 59 -13.48 31.07 -9.44
N LYS A 60 -13.11 31.35 -10.69
CA LYS A 60 -12.39 30.38 -11.54
C LYS A 60 -11.06 29.97 -10.94
N LEU A 61 -10.28 30.92 -10.40
CA LEU A 61 -8.98 30.66 -9.77
C LEU A 61 -9.15 29.79 -8.51
N GLN A 62 -10.16 30.06 -7.68
CA GLN A 62 -10.52 29.23 -6.54
C GLN A 62 -10.92 27.81 -6.96
N GLY A 63 -11.72 27.67 -8.02
CA GLY A 63 -12.09 26.38 -8.59
C GLY A 63 -10.88 25.59 -9.10
N LEU A 64 -9.95 26.25 -9.80
CA LEU A 64 -8.70 25.64 -10.25
C LEU A 64 -7.81 25.22 -9.08
N GLN A 65 -7.68 26.04 -8.04
CA GLN A 65 -6.92 25.70 -6.83
C GLN A 65 -7.53 24.51 -6.08
N ALA A 66 -8.85 24.44 -5.99
CA ALA A 66 -9.55 23.30 -5.41
C ALA A 66 -9.29 22.02 -6.22
N ASN A 67 -9.34 22.09 -7.56
CA ASN A 67 -9.03 20.96 -8.43
C ASN A 67 -7.56 20.52 -8.33
N ILE A 68 -6.61 21.45 -8.24
CA ILE A 68 -5.19 21.13 -8.03
C ILE A 68 -4.99 20.42 -6.69
N THR A 69 -5.64 20.90 -5.62
CA THR A 69 -5.58 20.29 -4.29
C THR A 69 -6.18 18.89 -4.29
N LEU A 70 -7.33 18.72 -4.95
CA LEU A 70 -7.99 17.43 -5.12
C LEU A 70 -7.12 16.43 -5.89
N ASN A 71 -6.55 16.84 -7.04
CA ASN A 71 -5.64 16.00 -7.82
C ASN A 71 -4.39 15.60 -7.03
N LYS A 72 -3.81 16.55 -6.26
CA LYS A 72 -2.68 16.23 -5.38
C LYS A 72 -3.07 15.16 -4.35
N LYS A 73 -4.21 15.31 -3.70
CA LYS A 73 -4.71 14.31 -2.74
C LYS A 73 -4.96 12.97 -3.41
N LEU A 74 -5.62 12.95 -4.57
CA LEU A 74 -5.88 11.74 -5.34
C LEU A 74 -4.59 11.00 -5.70
N ASN A 75 -3.56 11.73 -6.16
CA ASN A 75 -2.25 11.13 -6.46
C ASN A 75 -1.59 10.54 -5.21
N GLN A 76 -1.66 11.22 -4.06
CA GLN A 76 -1.16 10.67 -2.79
C GLN A 76 -1.91 9.40 -2.38
N ASP A 77 -3.23 9.40 -2.53
CA ASP A 77 -4.08 8.27 -2.14
C ASP A 77 -3.83 7.09 -3.09
N LEU A 78 -3.73 7.31 -4.41
CA LEU A 78 -3.34 6.28 -5.39
C LEU A 78 -1.97 5.66 -5.07
N LYS A 79 -1.01 6.50 -4.72
CA LYS A 79 0.35 6.08 -4.34
C LYS A 79 0.36 5.20 -3.09
N ILE A 80 -0.44 5.56 -2.09
CA ILE A 80 -0.62 4.77 -0.86
C ILE A 80 -1.33 3.45 -1.16
N GLU A 81 -2.40 3.47 -1.94
CA GLU A 81 -3.13 2.24 -2.29
C GLU A 81 -2.29 1.29 -3.15
N ASN A 82 -1.50 1.80 -4.10
CA ASN A 82 -0.58 0.97 -4.87
C ASN A 82 0.45 0.29 -3.97
N ALA A 83 1.07 1.02 -3.03
CA ALA A 83 2.01 0.45 -2.08
C ALA A 83 1.40 -0.60 -1.15
N LYS A 84 0.14 -0.42 -0.72
CA LYS A 84 -0.59 -1.44 0.04
C LYS A 84 -0.79 -2.71 -0.78
N VAL A 85 -1.22 -2.56 -2.04
CA VAL A 85 -1.39 -3.69 -2.96
C VAL A 85 -0.06 -4.42 -3.14
N LEU A 86 1.03 -3.70 -3.38
CA LEU A 86 2.37 -4.27 -3.54
C LEU A 86 2.82 -5.07 -2.31
N GLU A 87 2.64 -4.53 -1.11
CA GLU A 87 3.06 -5.18 0.13
C GLU A 87 2.25 -6.45 0.44
N VAL A 88 0.94 -6.42 0.20
CA VAL A 88 0.05 -7.59 0.43
C VAL A 88 0.21 -8.63 -0.69
N SER A 89 0.48 -8.20 -1.92
CA SER A 89 0.63 -9.09 -3.07
C SER A 89 2.07 -9.57 -3.31
N LYS A 90 3.05 -9.17 -2.48
CA LYS A 90 4.48 -9.45 -2.71
C LYS A 90 4.78 -10.94 -2.80
N ASP A 91 4.11 -11.75 -1.97
CA ASP A 91 4.26 -13.20 -1.91
C ASP A 91 3.59 -13.90 -3.09
N PHE A 92 2.73 -13.21 -3.85
CA PHE A 92 1.98 -13.82 -4.96
C PHE A 92 2.69 -13.59 -6.29
N PHE A 93 2.37 -14.42 -7.27
CA PHE A 93 2.85 -14.25 -8.64
C PHE A 93 2.15 -13.03 -9.28
N PRO A 94 2.84 -12.20 -10.07
CA PRO A 94 2.20 -11.07 -10.76
C PRO A 94 1.23 -11.54 -11.86
N SER A 95 1.56 -12.65 -12.51
CA SER A 95 0.78 -13.24 -13.59
C SER A 95 1.07 -14.74 -13.67
N ILE A 96 0.12 -15.50 -14.21
CA ILE A 96 0.32 -16.92 -14.51
C ILE A 96 0.98 -17.00 -15.89
N LEU A 97 2.23 -17.44 -15.92
CA LEU A 97 3.00 -17.78 -17.11
C LEU A 97 3.39 -19.26 -16.98
N GLU A 98 2.68 -20.14 -17.66
CA GLU A 98 2.82 -21.59 -17.51
C GLU A 98 4.27 -22.04 -17.75
N GLU A 99 4.91 -21.51 -18.80
CA GLU A 99 6.29 -21.83 -19.16
C GLU A 99 7.27 -21.46 -18.04
N LYS A 100 7.02 -20.34 -17.36
CA LYS A 100 7.87 -19.90 -16.25
C LYS A 100 7.65 -20.75 -15.00
N ILE A 101 6.41 -21.17 -14.74
CA ILE A 101 6.10 -22.09 -13.64
C ILE A 101 6.78 -23.44 -13.88
N ILE A 102 6.70 -23.98 -15.10
CA ILE A 102 7.39 -25.23 -15.46
C ILE A 102 8.89 -25.11 -15.22
N VAL A 103 9.52 -24.01 -15.65
CA VAL A 103 10.95 -23.76 -15.43
C VAL A 103 11.29 -23.72 -13.94
N ILE A 104 10.55 -22.95 -13.15
CA ILE A 104 10.79 -22.85 -11.69
C ILE A 104 10.70 -24.24 -11.06
N MET A 105 9.72 -25.03 -11.46
CA MET A 105 9.54 -26.38 -10.92
C MET A 105 10.61 -27.35 -11.39
N ASP A 106 11.06 -27.27 -12.65
CA ASP A 106 12.17 -28.06 -13.17
C ASP A 106 13.48 -27.75 -12.43
N GLU A 107 13.76 -26.47 -12.16
CA GLU A 107 14.90 -26.04 -11.35
C GLU A 107 14.84 -26.64 -9.93
N MET A 108 13.67 -26.58 -9.27
CA MET A 108 13.47 -27.17 -7.94
C MET A 108 13.60 -28.70 -7.93
N ILE A 109 13.07 -29.38 -8.94
CA ILE A 109 13.13 -30.85 -9.08
C ILE A 109 14.59 -31.29 -9.28
N ASN A 110 15.30 -30.65 -10.21
CA ASN A 110 16.68 -30.99 -10.54
C ASN A 110 17.65 -30.68 -9.39
N LYS A 111 17.46 -29.55 -8.70
CA LYS A 111 18.27 -29.15 -7.54
C LYS A 111 18.18 -30.16 -6.40
N ASN A 112 17.01 -30.77 -6.21
CA ASN A 112 16.75 -31.73 -5.12
C ASN A 112 16.86 -33.19 -5.58
N ASN A 113 17.46 -33.48 -6.74
CA ASN A 113 17.63 -34.83 -7.29
C ASN A 113 16.33 -35.65 -7.37
N ILE A 114 15.19 -34.99 -7.53
CA ILE A 114 13.89 -35.64 -7.65
C ILE A 114 13.72 -36.18 -9.07
N ILE A 115 13.28 -37.42 -9.20
CA ILE A 115 12.91 -38.01 -10.50
C ILE A 115 11.42 -37.71 -10.72
N CYS A 116 11.13 -36.78 -11.63
CA CYS A 116 9.75 -36.47 -12.02
C CYS A 116 9.32 -37.37 -13.18
N ASP A 117 8.29 -38.20 -12.94
CA ASP A 117 7.76 -39.13 -13.94
C ASP A 117 6.73 -38.46 -14.85
N SER A 118 5.89 -37.58 -14.29
CA SER A 118 4.94 -36.79 -15.08
C SER A 118 4.51 -35.52 -14.37
N ILE A 119 4.15 -34.54 -15.20
CA ILE A 119 3.63 -33.24 -14.81
C ILE A 119 2.29 -33.04 -15.53
N GLY A 120 1.23 -32.80 -14.77
CA GLY A 120 -0.08 -32.40 -15.28
C GLY A 120 -0.37 -30.95 -14.89
N ILE A 121 -0.84 -30.15 -15.84
CA ILE A 121 -1.15 -28.73 -15.62
C ILE A 121 -2.63 -28.53 -15.90
N SER A 122 -3.32 -27.82 -15.02
CA SER A 122 -4.70 -27.40 -15.25
C SER A 122 -4.79 -26.16 -16.12
N ASP A 123 -5.96 -25.92 -16.70
CA ASP A 123 -6.27 -24.60 -17.24
C ASP A 123 -6.24 -23.52 -16.14
N VAL A 124 -5.98 -22.28 -16.53
CA VAL A 124 -6.05 -21.13 -15.62
C VAL A 124 -7.51 -20.88 -15.23
N SER A 125 -7.81 -20.95 -13.94
CA SER A 125 -9.14 -20.66 -13.40
C SER A 125 -9.15 -19.35 -12.62
N ILE A 126 -10.34 -18.75 -12.49
CA ILE A 126 -10.57 -17.63 -11.58
C ILE A 126 -11.31 -18.19 -10.37
N GLU A 127 -10.67 -18.14 -9.21
CA GLU A 127 -11.28 -18.57 -7.96
C GLU A 127 -11.73 -17.37 -7.15
N THR A 128 -12.91 -17.49 -6.55
CA THR A 128 -13.36 -16.54 -5.55
C THR A 128 -12.67 -16.84 -4.23
N VAL A 129 -11.96 -15.85 -3.69
CA VAL A 129 -11.35 -15.90 -2.37
C VAL A 129 -12.49 -15.89 -1.37
N ALA A 130 -12.84 -17.08 -0.86
CA ALA A 130 -13.76 -17.18 0.25
C ALA A 130 -13.13 -16.53 1.48
N GLU A 131 -13.88 -15.67 2.17
CA GLU A 131 -13.50 -15.23 3.51
C GLU A 131 -13.33 -16.48 4.38
N GLU A 132 -12.13 -16.68 4.92
CA GLU A 132 -11.88 -17.64 5.98
C GLU A 132 -12.84 -17.27 7.13
N LYS A 133 -13.92 -18.04 7.29
CA LYS A 133 -14.73 -17.95 8.49
C LYS A 133 -13.79 -18.33 9.64
N ALA A 134 -13.52 -17.35 10.50
CA ALA A 134 -12.73 -17.52 11.70
C ALA A 134 -13.06 -18.85 12.38
N GLN A 135 -12.07 -19.74 12.39
CA GLN A 135 -11.96 -20.97 13.17
C GLN A 135 -13.27 -21.78 13.30
N GLU A 136 -13.33 -22.91 12.59
CA GLU A 136 -14.12 -24.04 13.05
C GLU A 136 -13.72 -24.35 14.51
N GLN A 137 -14.59 -23.99 15.44
CA GLN A 137 -14.61 -24.62 16.75
C GLN A 137 -14.64 -26.12 16.50
N LYS A 138 -13.58 -26.83 16.92
CA LYS A 138 -13.58 -28.29 17.05
C LYS A 138 -14.98 -28.72 17.47
N LYS A 139 -15.69 -29.44 16.59
CA LYS A 139 -16.88 -30.21 16.97
C LYS A 139 -16.38 -31.24 17.98
N THR A 140 -16.40 -30.88 19.26
CA THR A 140 -16.38 -31.86 20.34
C THR A 140 -17.60 -32.74 20.11
N SER A 141 -17.37 -34.06 20.04
CA SER A 141 -18.45 -35.02 19.86
C SER A 141 -19.50 -34.83 20.96
N LEU A 142 -20.79 -34.98 20.64
CA LEU A 142 -21.87 -35.01 21.64
C LEU A 142 -21.53 -35.94 22.83
N ILE A 143 -20.77 -37.00 22.56
CA ILE A 143 -20.30 -37.95 23.57
C ILE A 143 -19.29 -37.31 24.52
N GLU A 144 -18.41 -36.45 24.01
CA GLU A 144 -17.37 -35.75 24.78
C GLU A 144 -17.98 -34.69 25.71
N GLU A 145 -19.05 -34.00 25.27
CA GLU A 145 -19.87 -33.12 26.12
C GLU A 145 -20.63 -33.91 27.19
N MET A 146 -21.21 -35.06 26.83
CA MET A 146 -21.94 -35.91 27.78
C MET A 146 -21.02 -36.49 28.86
N VAL A 147 -19.78 -36.84 28.52
CA VAL A 147 -18.77 -37.34 29.46
C VAL A 147 -18.31 -36.24 30.42
N LYS A 148 -18.08 -35.01 29.93
CA LYS A 148 -17.79 -33.85 30.80
C LYS A 148 -18.94 -33.57 31.76
N LYS A 149 -20.18 -33.58 31.25
CA LYS A 149 -21.39 -33.36 32.04
C LYS A 149 -21.60 -34.44 33.11
N TYR A 150 -21.29 -35.70 32.80
CA TYR A 150 -21.32 -36.80 33.77
C TYR A 150 -20.26 -36.64 34.87
N MET A 151 -19.04 -36.22 34.50
CA MET A 151 -17.94 -35.95 35.44
C MET A 151 -18.24 -34.75 36.36
N GLU A 152 -18.96 -33.74 35.86
CA GLU A 152 -19.42 -32.60 36.66
C GLU A 152 -20.57 -32.99 37.62
N LEU A 153 -21.53 -33.80 37.15
CA LEU A 153 -22.65 -34.30 37.97
C LEU A 153 -22.20 -35.19 39.14
N MET A 154 -21.06 -35.88 38.99
CA MET A 154 -20.45 -36.70 40.03
C MET A 154 -19.71 -35.88 41.11
N LYS A 155 -19.51 -34.56 40.91
CA LYS A 155 -18.70 -33.71 41.81
C LYS A 155 -19.50 -32.76 42.72
N GLY A 156 -20.84 -32.79 42.72
CA GLY A 156 -21.60 -31.84 43.55
C GLY A 156 -23.00 -32.27 43.94
N SER A 157 -23.15 -32.83 45.13
CA SER A 157 -24.43 -32.99 45.84
C SER A 157 -24.70 -31.80 46.79
N ILE A 158 -25.73 -31.00 46.43
CA ILE A 158 -26.69 -30.25 47.29
C ILE A 158 -26.23 -28.87 47.88
N PRO A 159 -27.10 -27.82 48.01
CA PRO A 159 -28.03 -27.12 47.09
C PRO A 159 -27.70 -25.58 47.05
N THR A 160 -28.35 -24.64 46.36
CA THR A 160 -29.66 -24.01 46.72
C THR A 160 -29.95 -22.83 45.76
N GLU A 161 -31.18 -22.82 45.24
CA GLU A 161 -32.07 -21.69 44.90
C GLU A 161 -31.77 -20.63 43.82
N SER A 162 -32.68 -20.66 42.83
CA SER A 162 -33.58 -19.56 42.42
C SER A 162 -33.00 -18.28 41.81
N SER A 163 -33.27 -18.07 40.51
CA SER A 163 -34.43 -17.27 40.09
C SER A 163 -34.45 -17.03 38.58
N SER A 164 -35.61 -17.29 38.00
CA SER A 164 -36.10 -16.87 36.70
C SER A 164 -36.19 -15.33 36.56
N THR A 165 -36.02 -14.81 35.33
CA THR A 165 -37.14 -14.25 34.52
C THR A 165 -36.68 -13.18 33.49
N ILE A 166 -36.77 -13.54 32.21
CA ILE A 166 -37.45 -12.87 31.08
C ILE A 166 -37.34 -11.33 30.94
N ASN A 167 -36.87 -10.86 29.77
CA ASN A 167 -37.67 -10.08 28.77
C ASN A 167 -36.79 -9.71 27.55
N LYS A 168 -37.15 -10.20 26.36
CA LYS A 168 -37.84 -9.45 25.27
C LYS A 168 -37.10 -8.16 24.88
N THR A 169 -36.72 -8.05 23.61
CA THR A 169 -37.48 -7.28 22.60
C THR A 169 -36.74 -7.31 21.27
N GLN A 170 -37.43 -7.80 20.23
CA GLN A 170 -37.08 -7.60 18.84
C GLN A 170 -37.19 -6.10 18.49
N ASN A 171 -36.22 -5.57 17.75
CA ASN A 171 -36.48 -4.49 16.80
C ASN A 171 -35.43 -4.50 15.68
N THR A 172 -35.90 -4.93 14.50
CA THR A 172 -35.78 -4.22 13.21
C THR A 172 -34.55 -3.33 12.94
N SER A 173 -33.71 -3.79 12.02
CA SER A 173 -32.89 -2.96 11.12
C SER A 173 -32.77 -3.74 9.80
N LYS A 174 -33.56 -3.38 8.77
CA LYS A 174 -33.13 -2.57 7.62
C LYS A 174 -31.86 -3.12 6.97
N ASP A 175 -32.05 -4.16 6.15
CA ASP A 175 -31.10 -4.62 5.15
C ASP A 175 -30.82 -3.51 4.14
N ALA A 176 -29.65 -2.88 4.27
CA ALA A 176 -28.96 -2.28 3.15
C ALA A 176 -28.06 -3.38 2.57
N ALA A 177 -28.43 -3.88 1.39
CA ALA A 177 -27.60 -4.79 0.61
C ALA A 177 -26.23 -4.16 0.39
N LYS A 178 -25.21 -4.65 1.10
CA LYS A 178 -23.83 -4.53 0.66
C LYS A 178 -23.67 -5.54 -0.46
N GLU A 179 -23.42 -5.05 -1.67
CA GLU A 179 -22.79 -5.86 -2.71
C GLU A 179 -21.49 -6.41 -2.12
N GLN A 180 -21.48 -7.70 -1.86
CA GLN A 180 -20.31 -8.44 -1.44
C GLN A 180 -19.53 -8.70 -2.74
N THR A 181 -18.65 -7.78 -3.12
CA THR A 181 -17.67 -8.01 -4.18
C THR A 181 -16.80 -9.19 -3.76
N SER A 182 -17.03 -10.35 -4.35
CA SER A 182 -16.16 -11.51 -4.19
C SER A 182 -14.80 -11.16 -4.78
N LEU A 183 -13.75 -11.21 -3.96
CA LEU A 183 -12.38 -11.07 -4.43
C LEU A 183 -12.07 -12.26 -5.32
N GLU A 184 -11.60 -12.02 -6.54
CA GLU A 184 -11.29 -13.05 -7.53
C GLU A 184 -9.77 -13.07 -7.78
N ALA A 185 -9.16 -14.26 -7.72
CA ALA A 185 -7.74 -14.45 -8.00
C ALA A 185 -7.55 -15.51 -9.09
N LYS A 186 -6.54 -15.30 -9.95
CA LYS A 186 -6.18 -16.30 -10.96
C LYS A 186 -5.42 -17.44 -10.31
N LYS A 187 -5.77 -18.68 -10.63
CA LYS A 187 -5.12 -19.89 -10.14
C LYS A 187 -4.73 -20.81 -11.29
N ILE A 188 -3.60 -21.49 -11.13
CA ILE A 188 -3.25 -22.67 -11.91
C ILE A 188 -2.79 -23.78 -10.96
N THR A 189 -3.15 -25.02 -11.29
CA THR A 189 -2.84 -26.19 -10.48
C THR A 189 -1.88 -27.10 -11.24
N LEU A 190 -0.80 -27.50 -10.57
CA LEU A 190 0.21 -28.43 -11.07
C LEU A 190 0.11 -29.74 -10.30
N THR A 191 0.04 -30.87 -11.01
CA THR A 191 0.08 -32.21 -10.44
C THR A 191 1.37 -32.88 -10.85
N LEU A 192 2.20 -33.24 -9.87
CA LEU A 192 3.50 -33.87 -10.07
C LEU A 192 3.47 -35.31 -9.59
N ASN A 193 3.96 -36.24 -10.41
CA ASN A 193 4.30 -37.59 -9.95
C ASN A 193 5.80 -37.73 -9.89
N PHE A 194 6.33 -38.10 -8.74
CA PHE A 194 7.75 -38.08 -8.48
C PHE A 194 8.23 -39.30 -7.69
N ARG A 195 9.54 -39.54 -7.78
CA ARG A 195 10.28 -40.55 -7.02
C ARG A 195 11.57 -39.94 -6.49
N GLY A 196 11.96 -40.32 -5.28
CA GLY A 196 13.18 -39.82 -4.64
C GLY A 196 13.47 -40.55 -3.34
N THR A 197 14.61 -40.25 -2.72
CA THR A 197 14.87 -40.69 -1.35
C THR A 197 14.04 -39.87 -0.37
N HIS A 198 13.93 -40.33 0.88
CA HIS A 198 13.25 -39.56 1.92
C HIS A 198 13.87 -38.17 2.12
N GLU A 199 15.21 -38.08 2.10
CA GLU A 199 15.95 -36.82 2.28
C GLU A 199 15.73 -35.84 1.13
N ASP A 200 15.75 -36.34 -0.11
CA ASP A 200 15.51 -35.54 -1.31
C ASP A 200 14.07 -35.00 -1.34
N VAL A 201 13.08 -35.84 -1.02
CA VAL A 201 11.65 -35.44 -1.01
C VAL A 201 11.38 -34.39 0.06
N MET A 202 11.98 -34.52 1.25
CA MET A 202 11.84 -33.48 2.28
C MET A 202 12.53 -32.17 1.86
N SER A 203 13.73 -32.24 1.29
CA SER A 203 14.44 -31.05 0.78
C SER A 203 13.65 -30.35 -0.34
N PHE A 204 12.98 -31.11 -1.20
CA PHE A 204 12.09 -30.57 -2.22
C PHE A 204 10.87 -29.85 -1.63
N ILE A 205 10.24 -30.42 -0.59
CA ILE A 205 9.14 -29.75 0.13
C ILE A 205 9.63 -28.46 0.81
N ASP A 206 10.81 -28.49 1.42
CA ASP A 206 11.43 -27.33 2.05
C ASP A 206 11.75 -26.23 1.02
N GLU A 207 12.22 -26.59 -0.18
CA GLU A 207 12.47 -25.65 -1.28
C GLU A 207 11.17 -25.00 -1.79
N ILE A 208 10.09 -25.79 -1.95
CA ILE A 208 8.77 -25.26 -2.36
C ILE A 208 8.21 -24.30 -1.30
N THR A 209 8.29 -24.69 -0.03
CA THR A 209 7.72 -23.90 1.08
C THR A 209 8.56 -22.67 1.42
N GLY A 210 9.88 -22.73 1.18
CA GLY A 210 10.82 -21.62 1.33
C GLY A 210 10.94 -20.70 0.12
N PHE A 211 10.20 -20.97 -0.97
CA PHE A 211 10.25 -20.13 -2.15
C PHE A 211 9.71 -18.72 -1.87
N TYR A 212 10.35 -17.70 -2.44
CA TYR A 212 10.00 -16.29 -2.21
C TYR A 212 8.58 -15.92 -2.70
N LYS A 213 7.97 -16.77 -3.53
CA LYS A 213 6.54 -16.72 -3.86
C LYS A 213 5.82 -17.88 -3.20
N ARG A 214 4.58 -17.62 -2.78
CA ARG A 214 3.71 -18.58 -2.15
C ARG A 214 3.26 -19.63 -3.17
N ILE A 215 3.72 -20.86 -2.96
CA ILE A 215 3.27 -22.06 -3.65
C ILE A 215 2.54 -22.91 -2.61
N ILE A 216 1.29 -23.28 -2.87
CA ILE A 216 0.46 -24.01 -1.91
C ILE A 216 0.47 -25.50 -2.27
N ILE A 217 0.96 -26.34 -1.36
CA ILE A 217 0.79 -27.79 -1.46
C ILE A 217 -0.62 -28.14 -1.01
N ASN A 218 -1.54 -28.32 -1.96
CA ASN A 218 -2.93 -28.67 -1.67
C ASN A 218 -3.06 -30.14 -1.25
N ASN A 219 -2.28 -31.03 -1.86
CA ASN A 219 -2.26 -32.44 -1.51
C ASN A 219 -0.87 -33.05 -1.75
N ILE A 220 -0.47 -33.96 -0.87
CA ILE A 220 0.66 -34.86 -1.11
C ILE A 220 0.26 -36.27 -0.70
N ASN A 221 0.48 -37.22 -1.61
CA ASN A 221 0.32 -38.63 -1.35
C ASN A 221 1.66 -39.33 -1.56
N LEU A 222 2.15 -40.04 -0.55
CA LEU A 222 3.44 -40.73 -0.56
C LEU A 222 3.22 -42.23 -0.37
N SER A 223 4.01 -43.03 -1.07
CA SER A 223 4.02 -44.48 -0.99
C SER A 223 5.46 -44.98 -1.03
N ALA A 224 5.75 -46.07 -0.34
CA ALA A 224 7.08 -46.68 -0.39
C ALA A 224 7.32 -47.29 -1.78
N TYR A 225 8.48 -47.02 -2.36
CA TYR A 225 8.90 -47.56 -3.65
C TYR A 225 10.36 -48.03 -3.56
N GLY A 226 10.56 -49.34 -3.39
CA GLY A 226 11.89 -49.90 -3.15
C GLY A 226 12.47 -49.40 -1.82
N GLU A 227 13.66 -48.80 -1.87
CA GLU A 227 14.31 -48.12 -0.73
C GLU A 227 13.99 -46.61 -0.64
N GLY A 228 13.16 -46.09 -1.56
CA GLY A 228 12.78 -44.69 -1.63
C GLY A 228 11.27 -44.46 -1.49
N LEU A 229 10.85 -43.26 -1.86
CA LEU A 229 9.46 -42.82 -1.87
C LEU A 229 9.03 -42.55 -3.32
N SER A 230 7.80 -42.93 -3.63
CA SER A 230 7.07 -42.41 -4.78
C SER A 230 5.87 -41.60 -4.28
N GLY A 231 5.48 -40.58 -5.03
CA GLY A 231 4.37 -39.75 -4.61
C GLY A 231 3.72 -38.96 -5.71
N SER A 232 2.54 -38.45 -5.39
CA SER A 232 1.79 -37.49 -6.19
C SER A 232 1.57 -36.23 -5.37
N MET A 233 1.88 -35.07 -5.92
CA MET A 233 1.75 -33.77 -5.25
C MET A 233 0.93 -32.83 -6.12
N VAL A 234 -0.03 -32.13 -5.50
CA VAL A 234 -0.86 -31.11 -6.15
C VAL A 234 -0.49 -29.75 -5.57
N LEU A 235 -0.02 -28.87 -6.44
CA LEU A 235 0.44 -27.52 -6.13
C LEU A 235 -0.48 -26.48 -6.74
N ASP A 236 -0.89 -25.49 -5.96
CA ASP A 236 -1.68 -24.36 -6.42
C ASP A 236 -0.83 -23.09 -6.44
N PHE A 237 -0.85 -22.40 -7.57
CA PHE A 237 -0.18 -21.13 -7.81
C PHE A 237 -1.22 -20.04 -8.00
N TYR A 238 -1.12 -18.97 -7.22
CA TYR A 238 -2.04 -17.84 -7.27
C TYR A 238 -1.35 -16.60 -7.83
N ALA A 239 -2.03 -15.91 -8.73
CA ALA A 239 -1.58 -14.64 -9.27
C ALA A 239 -2.49 -13.48 -8.89
N VAL A 240 -1.85 -12.40 -8.42
CA VAL A 240 -2.48 -11.12 -8.11
C VAL A 240 -1.86 -10.05 -9.01
N PRO A 241 -2.63 -9.48 -9.96
CA PRO A 241 -2.11 -8.47 -10.86
C PRO A 241 -1.78 -7.19 -10.09
N LYS A 242 -0.63 -6.58 -10.41
CA LYS A 242 -0.15 -5.34 -9.83
C LYS A 242 -0.32 -4.19 -10.83
N LEU A 243 -0.46 -2.96 -10.32
CA LEU A 243 -0.65 -1.77 -11.17
C LEU A 243 0.64 -1.31 -11.85
N GLU A 244 1.79 -1.64 -11.26
CA GLU A 244 3.12 -1.29 -11.77
C GLU A 244 3.96 -2.55 -11.98
N GLU A 245 4.85 -2.50 -12.98
CA GLU A 245 5.76 -3.59 -13.35
C GLU A 245 6.96 -3.69 -12.39
N GLU A 246 6.71 -3.78 -11.08
CA GLU A 246 7.80 -3.92 -10.11
C GLU A 246 8.39 -5.33 -10.07
N ASP A 247 7.72 -6.34 -10.63
CA ASP A 247 8.25 -7.71 -10.79
C ASP A 247 9.03 -7.87 -12.12
N ILE A 248 9.91 -6.91 -12.43
CA ILE A 248 10.74 -6.91 -13.65
C ILE A 248 11.48 -8.25 -13.79
N ASP A 249 11.90 -8.86 -12.68
CA ASP A 249 12.64 -10.13 -12.69
C ASP A 249 11.76 -11.35 -12.97
N TYR A 250 10.46 -11.31 -12.64
CA TYR A 250 9.51 -12.33 -13.06
C TYR A 250 9.17 -12.20 -14.56
N ASN A 251 9.17 -10.98 -15.11
CA ASN A 251 8.90 -10.79 -16.54
C ASN A 251 10.14 -10.98 -17.43
N LYS A 252 11.35 -10.94 -16.87
CA LYS A 252 12.59 -11.25 -17.60
C LYS A 252 12.69 -12.75 -17.91
N TRP A 253 12.77 -13.07 -19.20
CA TRP A 253 13.14 -14.40 -19.69
C TRP A 253 14.67 -14.46 -19.78
N GLN A 254 15.31 -15.30 -18.95
CA GLN A 254 16.77 -15.35 -18.83
C GLN A 254 17.43 -16.46 -19.66
N TYR A 255 16.69 -17.04 -20.60
CA TYR A 255 17.19 -18.12 -21.45
C TYR A 255 17.59 -17.57 -22.82
N ASP A 256 18.89 -17.46 -23.05
CA ASP A 256 19.50 -17.16 -24.35
C ASP A 256 20.21 -18.42 -24.89
N GLY A 257 19.62 -19.08 -25.87
CA GLY A 257 20.17 -20.33 -26.40
C GLY A 257 19.35 -20.91 -27.54
N ASN A 258 19.98 -21.76 -28.35
CA ASN A 258 19.25 -22.61 -29.29
C ASN A 258 18.66 -23.79 -28.50
N TYR A 259 17.38 -23.67 -28.14
CA TYR A 259 16.62 -24.71 -27.44
C TYR A 259 15.86 -25.57 -28.44
N GLY A 260 15.74 -26.87 -28.13
CA GLY A 260 15.05 -27.85 -28.95
C GLY A 260 15.97 -28.99 -29.39
N LYS A 261 15.38 -30.17 -29.60
CA LYS A 261 16.07 -31.27 -30.27
C LYS A 261 15.84 -31.11 -31.77
N ASP A 262 16.89 -31.28 -32.58
CA ASP A 262 16.75 -31.38 -34.05
C ASP A 262 15.75 -32.47 -34.46
N ASN A 263 15.55 -33.48 -33.60
CA ASN A 263 14.51 -34.49 -33.77
C ASN A 263 13.86 -34.85 -32.42
N MET A 264 12.56 -34.57 -32.32
CA MET A 264 11.72 -34.81 -31.14
C MET A 264 11.44 -36.29 -30.82
N PHE A 265 11.80 -37.22 -31.71
CA PHE A 265 11.54 -38.67 -31.55
C PHE A 265 12.80 -39.52 -31.46
N LYS A 266 14.00 -38.92 -31.44
CA LYS A 266 15.23 -39.67 -31.17
C LYS A 266 15.44 -39.82 -29.67
N ASP A 267 15.38 -41.06 -29.23
CA ASP A 267 15.65 -41.47 -27.86
C ASP A 267 17.11 -41.19 -27.49
N ASN A 268 17.36 -40.58 -26.33
CA ASN A 268 18.69 -40.16 -25.90
C ASN A 268 19.39 -41.31 -25.15
N SER A 269 19.47 -42.49 -25.77
CA SER A 269 20.11 -43.69 -25.19
C SER A 269 21.60 -43.78 -25.53
N GLY A 270 22.31 -42.65 -25.57
CA GLY A 270 23.77 -42.65 -25.68
C GLY A 270 24.37 -41.37 -26.25
N SER A 271 24.46 -40.32 -25.44
CA SER A 271 25.55 -39.34 -25.55
C SER A 271 25.71 -38.53 -24.27
N LEU A 272 26.39 -39.10 -23.28
CA LEU A 272 27.25 -38.30 -22.39
C LEU A 272 28.56 -38.05 -23.14
N SER A 273 28.55 -37.22 -24.17
CA SER A 273 29.76 -36.68 -24.83
C SER A 273 29.34 -35.60 -25.83
N GLY A 274 29.20 -34.36 -25.37
CA GLY A 274 28.97 -33.23 -26.26
C GLY A 274 28.55 -31.98 -25.50
N ASN A 275 29.54 -31.21 -25.04
CA ASN A 275 29.41 -29.87 -24.48
C ASN A 275 28.23 -29.65 -23.54
N ILE A 276 28.44 -29.94 -22.26
CA ILE A 276 27.87 -29.04 -21.25
C ILE A 276 28.58 -27.71 -21.47
N ILE A 277 27.94 -26.85 -22.27
CA ILE A 277 28.14 -25.41 -22.18
C ILE A 277 27.73 -25.09 -20.75
N THR A 278 28.71 -25.08 -19.86
CA THR A 278 28.69 -24.23 -18.70
C THR A 278 28.56 -22.83 -19.26
N GLY A 279 27.30 -22.40 -19.42
CA GLY A 279 26.94 -20.99 -19.51
C GLY A 279 27.39 -20.42 -18.18
N SER A 280 28.67 -20.09 -18.12
CA SER A 280 29.26 -19.22 -17.14
C SER A 280 28.44 -17.95 -17.21
N LEU A 281 27.45 -17.85 -16.33
CA LEU A 281 27.06 -16.59 -15.75
C LEU A 281 28.32 -16.05 -15.09
N THR A 282 29.19 -15.42 -15.88
CA THR A 282 30.11 -14.40 -15.42
C THR A 282 29.24 -13.26 -14.89
N GLN A 283 28.66 -13.47 -13.71
CA GLN A 283 28.38 -12.38 -12.81
C GLN A 283 29.72 -11.79 -12.43
N ASN A 284 30.15 -10.79 -13.20
CA ASN A 284 31.00 -9.74 -12.65
C ASN A 284 30.14 -8.95 -11.66
N ASN A 285 29.96 -9.52 -10.48
CA ASN A 285 29.68 -8.82 -9.23
C ASN A 285 30.23 -9.69 -8.10
N THR A 286 31.55 -9.91 -8.12
CA THR A 286 32.31 -10.08 -6.88
C THR A 286 32.29 -8.77 -6.12
N VAL A 287 31.15 -8.44 -5.53
CA VAL A 287 31.17 -7.88 -4.19
C VAL A 287 31.01 -9.11 -3.33
N ALA A 288 32.10 -9.49 -2.67
CA ALA A 288 32.00 -10.37 -1.52
C ALA A 288 31.00 -9.72 -0.56
N GLN A 289 29.75 -10.14 -0.62
CA GLN A 289 28.87 -10.02 0.51
C GLN A 289 29.47 -10.99 1.52
N GLU A 290 30.36 -10.43 2.34
CA GLU A 290 30.52 -10.90 3.71
C GLU A 290 29.11 -11.23 4.18
N ALA A 291 28.88 -12.50 4.55
CA ALA A 291 27.71 -12.89 5.29
C ALA A 291 27.77 -12.14 6.62
N LYS A 292 27.40 -10.85 6.58
CA LYS A 292 26.93 -10.11 7.73
C LYS A 292 25.77 -10.96 8.20
N LYS A 293 25.97 -11.61 9.34
CA LYS A 293 24.92 -12.16 10.18
C LYS A 293 23.75 -11.18 10.09
N GLU A 294 22.69 -11.54 9.36
CA GLU A 294 21.55 -10.65 9.19
C GLU A 294 21.05 -10.40 10.60
N GLU A 295 21.25 -9.18 11.11
CA GLU A 295 20.66 -8.82 12.38
C GLU A 295 19.16 -8.97 12.19
N GLU A 296 18.54 -9.89 12.91
CA GLU A 296 17.11 -10.08 12.80
C GLU A 296 16.41 -8.82 13.31
N TYR A 297 15.79 -8.09 12.39
CA TYR A 297 15.02 -6.90 12.69
C TYR A 297 13.56 -7.26 12.97
N ASP A 298 12.97 -6.64 13.99
CA ASP A 298 11.55 -6.79 14.31
C ASP A 298 10.69 -5.89 13.42
N PHE A 299 11.21 -4.72 13.07
CA PHE A 299 10.51 -3.69 12.31
C PHE A 299 11.39 -3.12 11.20
N THR A 300 10.76 -2.72 10.11
CA THR A 300 11.40 -2.04 8.99
C THR A 300 10.65 -0.76 8.63
N MET A 301 11.42 0.25 8.22
CA MET A 301 10.91 1.53 7.73
C MET A 301 11.66 1.92 6.47
N SER A 302 10.93 2.40 5.46
CA SER A 302 11.50 2.98 4.24
C SER A 302 11.15 4.48 4.19
N VAL A 303 12.16 5.32 3.97
CA VAL A 303 12.04 6.78 3.85
C VAL A 303 12.55 7.22 2.48
N ARG A 304 11.70 7.89 1.69
CA ARG A 304 11.92 8.14 0.26
C ARG A 304 11.66 9.59 -0.15
N PRO A 305 12.27 10.05 -1.27
CA PRO A 305 11.95 11.34 -1.89
C PRO A 305 10.49 11.41 -2.35
N THR A 306 9.94 12.63 -2.42
CA THR A 306 8.58 12.85 -2.93
C THR A 306 8.38 12.42 -4.39
N SER A 307 9.46 12.34 -5.16
CA SER A 307 9.45 11.90 -6.55
C SER A 307 9.39 10.38 -6.72
N SER A 308 9.46 9.61 -5.64
CA SER A 308 9.36 8.15 -5.70
C SER A 308 7.94 7.73 -6.11
N ASP A 309 7.81 6.60 -6.80
CA ASP A 309 6.51 6.00 -7.11
C ASP A 309 5.87 5.33 -5.87
N LEU A 310 6.68 4.98 -4.86
CA LEU A 310 6.25 4.52 -3.53
C LEU A 310 6.15 5.66 -2.48
N PRO A 311 5.23 5.57 -1.48
CA PRO A 311 5.05 6.58 -0.44
C PRO A 311 6.35 7.04 0.23
N THR A 312 6.42 8.30 0.62
CA THR A 312 7.61 8.85 1.30
C THR A 312 7.97 8.13 2.58
N VAL A 313 7.00 7.54 3.28
CA VAL A 313 7.22 6.73 4.49
C VAL A 313 6.37 5.47 4.41
N MET A 314 7.01 4.33 4.64
CA MET A 314 6.37 3.03 4.84
C MET A 314 6.99 2.41 6.07
N VAL A 315 6.19 1.87 6.98
CA VAL A 315 6.70 1.25 8.21
C VAL A 315 5.85 0.05 8.59
N GLY A 316 6.51 -1.05 8.94
CA GLY A 316 5.87 -2.32 9.23
C GLY A 316 6.69 -3.20 10.15
N LYS A 317 6.04 -4.23 10.69
CA LYS A 317 6.70 -5.37 11.32
C LYS A 317 7.25 -6.28 10.24
N GLU A 318 8.49 -6.72 10.42
CA GLU A 318 9.16 -7.60 9.48
C GLU A 318 8.44 -8.95 9.39
N GLY A 319 8.23 -9.42 8.16
CA GLY A 319 7.48 -10.64 7.85
C GLY A 319 5.97 -10.54 8.01
N ASP A 320 5.39 -9.35 8.25
CA ASP A 320 3.95 -9.16 8.37
C ASP A 320 3.44 -8.01 7.48
N SER A 321 3.04 -8.34 6.25
CA SER A 321 2.52 -7.38 5.26
C SER A 321 1.29 -6.62 5.75
N ASN A 322 0.47 -7.22 6.63
CA ASN A 322 -0.76 -6.59 7.14
C ASN A 322 -0.47 -5.50 8.18
N SER A 323 0.75 -5.46 8.70
CA SER A 323 1.17 -4.49 9.70
C SER A 323 1.60 -3.14 9.12
N TYR A 324 1.80 -3.05 7.81
CA TYR A 324 2.36 -1.86 7.19
C TYR A 324 1.42 -0.66 7.23
N VAL A 325 1.96 0.49 7.60
CA VAL A 325 1.30 1.80 7.50
C VAL A 325 2.10 2.74 6.62
N PHE A 326 1.39 3.64 5.94
CA PHE A 326 1.93 4.42 4.84
C PHE A 326 1.61 5.91 5.02
N ALA A 327 2.54 6.77 4.63
CA ALA A 327 2.32 8.20 4.52
C ALA A 327 3.10 8.80 3.34
N ASP A 328 2.42 9.63 2.57
CA ASP A 328 3.02 10.40 1.48
C ASP A 328 2.94 11.90 1.80
N ASN A 329 4.07 12.47 2.25
CA ASN A 329 4.19 13.83 2.77
C ASN A 329 5.41 14.53 2.16
N GLN A 330 5.19 15.75 1.66
CA GLN A 330 6.25 16.57 1.06
C GLN A 330 7.16 17.25 2.11
N GLY A 331 6.74 17.30 3.37
CA GLY A 331 7.52 17.80 4.49
C GLY A 331 7.95 16.67 5.44
N ILE A 332 8.03 16.99 6.73
CA ILE A 332 8.42 16.03 7.76
C ILE A 332 7.19 15.28 8.24
N GLU A 333 7.19 13.96 8.08
CA GLU A 333 6.18 13.05 8.60
C GLU A 333 6.52 12.64 10.04
N ASN A 334 5.53 12.66 10.94
CA ASN A 334 5.73 12.18 12.30
C ASN A 334 5.28 10.71 12.38
N VAL A 335 6.19 9.84 12.82
CA VAL A 335 5.90 8.44 13.11
C VAL A 335 6.03 8.21 14.61
N ASP A 336 4.94 7.81 15.25
CA ASP A 336 4.94 7.44 16.66
C ASP A 336 5.07 5.94 16.81
N PHE A 337 6.04 5.49 17.59
CA PHE A 337 6.24 4.10 17.97
C PHE A 337 5.96 3.92 19.46
N TYR A 338 5.06 3.00 19.78
CA TYR A 338 4.76 2.63 21.16
C TYR A 338 5.06 1.15 21.36
N LEU A 339 5.91 0.86 22.33
CA LEU A 339 6.24 -0.49 22.77
C LEU A 339 5.83 -0.62 24.23
N SER A 340 5.17 -1.70 24.59
CA SER A 340 4.75 -1.94 25.97
C SER A 340 4.86 -3.40 26.36
N GLU A 341 5.08 -3.65 27.64
CA GLU A 341 5.15 -4.98 28.23
C GLU A 341 4.03 -5.12 29.27
N ILE A 342 3.20 -6.15 29.13
CA ILE A 342 2.10 -6.45 30.05
C ILE A 342 2.17 -7.93 30.39
N ASN A 343 2.36 -8.27 31.67
CA ASN A 343 2.44 -9.65 32.15
C ASN A 343 3.49 -10.51 31.41
N GLY A 344 4.62 -9.91 31.01
CA GLY A 344 5.70 -10.60 30.28
C GLY A 344 5.47 -10.78 28.77
N GLN A 345 4.34 -10.33 28.24
CA GLN A 345 4.08 -10.26 26.79
C GLN A 345 4.37 -8.86 26.25
N TYR A 346 5.04 -8.79 25.09
CA TYR A 346 5.35 -7.53 24.41
C TYR A 346 4.25 -7.16 23.42
N TYR A 347 3.96 -5.87 23.35
CA TYR A 347 2.97 -5.28 22.46
C TYR A 347 3.56 -4.09 21.71
N PHE A 348 3.14 -3.92 20.47
CA PHE A 348 3.51 -2.77 19.65
C PHE A 348 2.30 -2.11 19.00
N LYS A 349 2.44 -0.81 18.77
CA LYS A 349 1.58 -0.04 17.87
C LYS A 349 2.37 1.13 17.32
N TYR A 350 2.03 1.56 16.12
CA TYR A 350 2.62 2.74 15.51
C TYR A 350 1.63 3.46 14.63
N ASN A 351 1.87 4.76 14.45
CA ASN A 351 1.04 5.59 13.59
C ASN A 351 1.87 6.62 12.84
N THR A 352 1.39 6.93 11.65
CA THR A 352 1.75 8.12 10.87
C THR A 352 0.65 9.16 11.06
N SER A 353 0.69 10.27 10.33
CA SER A 353 -0.39 11.25 10.24
C SER A 353 -1.62 10.74 9.47
N LYS A 354 -1.45 9.76 8.59
CA LYS A 354 -2.52 9.24 7.71
C LYS A 354 -3.05 7.87 8.10
N ASP A 355 -2.22 7.05 8.75
CA ASP A 355 -2.54 5.65 9.01
C ASP A 355 -1.91 5.14 10.32
N PHE A 356 -2.50 4.10 10.89
CA PHE A 356 -2.10 3.53 12.17
C PHE A 356 -2.31 2.02 12.20
N TYR A 357 -1.51 1.35 13.03
CA TYR A 357 -1.60 -0.08 13.28
C TYR A 357 -1.48 -0.37 14.78
N PRO A 358 -2.32 -1.27 15.33
CA PRO A 358 -3.42 -1.97 14.64
C PRO A 358 -4.63 -1.07 14.34
N LYS A 359 -5.48 -1.49 13.39
CA LYS A 359 -6.64 -0.70 12.91
C LYS A 359 -7.72 -0.52 13.98
N ASP A 360 -7.77 -1.39 14.98
CA ASP A 360 -8.47 -1.17 16.23
C ASP A 360 -7.50 -0.55 17.24
N SER A 361 -7.43 0.78 17.26
CA SER A 361 -6.52 1.55 18.13
C SER A 361 -6.78 1.39 19.66
N LYS A 362 -7.50 0.35 20.08
CA LYS A 362 -7.89 0.11 21.47
C LYS A 362 -6.82 -0.73 22.18
N GLY A 363 -6.36 -0.23 23.33
CA GLY A 363 -5.48 -0.99 24.24
C GLY A 363 -3.98 -0.87 23.94
N ALA A 364 -3.26 -1.94 24.26
CA ALA A 364 -1.80 -1.99 24.26
C ALA A 364 -1.18 -2.16 22.86
N GLY A 365 -1.98 -2.55 21.86
CA GLY A 365 -1.52 -2.87 20.51
C GLY A 365 -1.55 -4.38 20.24
N VAL A 366 -0.76 -4.83 19.26
CA VAL A 366 -0.67 -6.23 18.86
C VAL A 366 0.46 -6.93 19.62
N ALA A 367 0.18 -8.12 20.14
CA ALA A 367 1.19 -8.93 20.81
C ALA A 367 2.24 -9.44 19.81
N PHE A 368 3.51 -9.40 20.18
CA PHE A 368 4.61 -9.95 19.38
C PHE A 368 5.72 -10.51 20.26
N ASN A 369 6.57 -11.34 19.65
CA ASN A 369 7.77 -11.86 20.28
C ASN A 369 8.98 -11.21 19.60
N PRO A 370 9.80 -10.45 20.35
CA PRO A 370 11.05 -9.91 19.82
C PRO A 370 11.95 -11.02 19.31
N LYS A 371 12.57 -10.81 18.15
CA LYS A 371 13.46 -11.81 17.52
C LYS A 371 14.76 -12.03 18.30
N GLY A 372 15.14 -11.10 19.17
CA GLY A 372 16.33 -11.23 20.00
C GLY A 372 16.22 -10.58 21.38
N ASP A 373 17.38 -10.34 22.00
CA ASP A 373 17.47 -9.73 23.34
C ASP A 373 16.94 -8.29 23.36
N ASN A 374 17.15 -7.56 22.27
CA ASN A 374 16.68 -6.20 22.06
C ASN A 374 15.60 -6.18 20.97
N ILE A 375 14.84 -5.07 20.93
CA ILE A 375 13.88 -4.82 19.86
C ILE A 375 14.57 -3.94 18.81
N ASN A 376 14.58 -4.37 17.55
CA ASN A 376 15.37 -3.72 16.50
C ASN A 376 14.48 -3.15 15.37
N LEU A 377 14.69 -1.88 15.02
CA LEU A 377 14.10 -1.20 13.87
C LEU A 377 15.19 -0.85 12.86
N LYS A 378 15.02 -1.30 11.61
CA LYS A 378 15.84 -0.89 10.48
C LYS A 378 15.15 0.18 9.65
N VAL A 379 15.85 1.28 9.38
CA VAL A 379 15.38 2.41 8.59
C VAL A 379 16.23 2.53 7.33
N PHE A 380 15.64 2.21 6.19
CA PHE A 380 16.22 2.43 4.87
C PHE A 380 15.87 3.84 4.40
N SER A 381 16.85 4.74 4.42
CA SER A 381 16.72 6.07 3.82
C SER A 381 17.26 6.07 2.40
N ARG A 382 17.04 7.17 1.70
CA ARG A 382 17.65 7.45 0.40
C ARG A 382 18.18 8.87 0.40
N TRP A 383 19.30 9.11 -0.26
CA TRP A 383 19.79 10.44 -0.64
C TRP A 383 18.71 11.36 -1.25
N ARG A 384 18.81 12.68 -1.01
CA ARG A 384 17.93 13.68 -1.65
C ARG A 384 18.36 13.90 -3.09
N ASN A 385 17.38 13.92 -4.00
CA ASN A 385 17.60 14.11 -5.43
C ASN A 385 17.33 15.55 -5.89
N SER A 386 16.89 16.43 -5.00
CA SER A 386 16.60 17.83 -5.30
C SER A 386 16.67 18.71 -4.05
N ASP A 387 16.90 20.00 -4.23
CA ASP A 387 16.76 21.01 -3.17
C ASP A 387 15.30 21.23 -2.76
N LYS A 388 14.36 20.92 -3.66
CA LYS A 388 12.91 20.99 -3.39
C LYS A 388 12.39 19.80 -2.59
N ASP A 389 13.19 18.74 -2.50
CA ASP A 389 12.83 17.56 -1.72
C ASP A 389 13.03 17.86 -0.25
N MET A 390 11.91 18.11 0.43
CA MET A 390 11.82 18.37 1.86
C MET A 390 11.23 17.18 2.63
N SER A 391 11.01 16.03 1.97
CA SER A 391 10.45 14.88 2.66
C SER A 391 11.43 14.35 3.70
N GLY A 392 10.90 13.95 4.83
CA GLY A 392 11.65 13.40 5.94
C GLY A 392 10.73 12.76 6.96
N VAL A 393 11.33 12.18 7.98
CA VAL A 393 10.60 11.54 9.07
C VAL A 393 11.14 11.98 10.42
N ASN A 394 10.24 12.15 11.37
CA ASN A 394 10.53 12.28 12.78
C ASN A 394 9.94 11.07 13.52
N ILE A 395 10.81 10.17 13.96
CA ILE A 395 10.45 8.96 14.69
C ILE A 395 10.40 9.30 16.18
N ARG A 396 9.19 9.32 16.76
CA ARG A 396 8.98 9.52 18.20
C ARG A 396 8.77 8.17 18.85
N VAL A 397 9.62 7.82 19.82
CA VAL A 397 9.60 6.48 20.44
C VAL A 397 9.20 6.55 21.90
N TYR A 398 8.21 5.73 22.27
CA TYR A 398 7.75 5.50 23.63
C TYR A 398 7.95 4.02 23.98
N ASN A 399 9.12 3.70 24.52
CA ASN A 399 9.49 2.34 24.91
C ASN A 399 9.20 2.10 26.40
N LYS A 400 8.08 1.43 26.69
CA LYS A 400 7.67 1.00 28.04
C LYS A 400 7.93 -0.49 28.29
N THR A 401 8.96 -1.04 27.66
CA THR A 401 9.40 -2.43 27.85
C THR A 401 10.69 -2.46 28.67
N ASN A 402 11.04 -3.63 29.17
CA ASN A 402 12.35 -3.89 29.78
C ASN A 402 13.52 -4.01 28.76
N LYS A 403 13.25 -4.03 27.45
CA LYS A 403 14.26 -4.21 26.38
C LYS A 403 14.75 -2.87 25.81
N ASN A 404 15.96 -2.87 25.23
CA ASN A 404 16.42 -1.72 24.46
C ASN A 404 15.74 -1.69 23.09
N PHE A 405 15.39 -0.49 22.62
CA PHE A 405 14.96 -0.28 21.26
C PHE A 405 16.11 0.31 20.42
N ASN A 406 16.64 -0.49 19.50
CA ASN A 406 17.76 -0.12 18.65
C ASN A 406 17.23 0.32 17.27
N ILE A 407 17.61 1.52 16.84
CA ILE A 407 17.22 2.08 15.54
C ILE A 407 18.47 2.20 14.67
N TYR A 408 18.48 1.46 13.57
CA TYR A 408 19.57 1.44 12.60
C TYR A 408 19.15 2.22 11.36
N ILE A 409 19.83 3.32 11.07
CA ILE A 409 19.56 4.17 9.90
C ILE A 409 20.64 3.92 8.86
N GLU A 410 20.22 3.48 7.68
CA GLU A 410 21.09 3.22 6.53
C GLU A 410 20.79 4.20 5.38
N ASP A 411 21.84 4.57 4.63
CA ASP A 411 21.77 5.35 3.39
C ASP A 411 21.09 6.72 3.52
N ASP A 412 21.13 7.31 4.72
CA ASP A 412 20.58 8.66 4.93
C ASP A 412 21.48 9.73 4.32
N ASP A 413 20.86 10.83 3.90
CA ASP A 413 21.56 11.96 3.31
C ASP A 413 22.49 12.59 4.35
N LYS A 414 23.81 12.52 4.11
CA LYS A 414 24.85 12.94 5.06
C LYS A 414 24.84 14.44 5.37
N GLU A 415 24.34 15.26 4.45
CA GLU A 415 24.31 16.72 4.59
C GLU A 415 22.93 17.21 5.03
N ARG A 416 21.87 16.55 4.55
CA ARG A 416 20.48 16.89 4.81
C ARG A 416 19.68 15.68 5.27
N ASN A 417 20.05 15.14 6.43
CA ASN A 417 19.40 13.99 7.07
C ASN A 417 17.87 14.02 6.89
N ARG A 418 17.29 12.93 6.38
CA ARG A 418 15.83 12.78 6.30
C ARG A 418 15.24 12.26 7.59
N VAL A 419 16.03 11.44 8.31
CA VAL A 419 15.56 10.73 9.49
C VAL A 419 15.99 11.49 10.72
N SER A 420 15.02 11.86 11.53
CA SER A 420 15.23 12.39 12.88
C SER A 420 14.55 11.46 13.89
N VAL A 421 15.15 11.32 15.07
CA VAL A 421 14.61 10.47 16.14
C VAL A 421 14.46 11.32 17.38
N THR A 422 13.23 11.38 17.90
CA THR A 422 12.90 12.02 19.17
C THR A 422 12.70 10.94 20.23
N LYS A 423 13.55 10.93 21.27
CA LYS A 423 13.42 10.01 22.40
C LYS A 423 12.28 10.49 23.31
N GLY A 424 11.19 9.72 23.39
CA GLY A 424 10.08 10.00 24.29
C GLY A 424 10.29 9.38 25.67
N GLU A 425 10.27 8.05 25.74
CA GLU A 425 10.39 7.29 26.99
C GLU A 425 11.16 5.98 26.76
N GLY A 426 11.93 5.51 27.76
CA GLY A 426 12.64 4.23 27.73
C GLY A 426 14.04 4.23 27.12
N ASN A 427 14.64 3.04 27.06
CA ASN A 427 16.00 2.83 26.54
C ASN A 427 15.98 2.77 25.01
N ILE A 428 16.62 3.75 24.37
CA ILE A 428 16.63 3.92 22.91
C ILE A 428 18.06 4.18 22.43
N ASN A 429 18.55 3.31 21.56
CA ASN A 429 19.87 3.42 20.91
C ASN A 429 19.69 3.74 19.42
N ILE A 430 20.55 4.60 18.89
CA ILE A 430 20.47 5.04 17.49
C ILE A 430 21.85 4.82 16.87
N THR A 431 21.88 4.07 15.78
CA THR A 431 23.06 3.83 14.95
C THR A 431 22.78 4.39 13.56
N ARG A 432 23.71 5.15 13.00
CA ARG A 432 23.59 5.74 11.66
C ARG A 432 24.83 5.38 10.85
N ASN A 433 24.60 4.75 9.70
CA ASN A 433 25.64 4.30 8.78
C ASN A 433 25.57 5.03 7.44
#